data_AF-C0JDJ4-F1
#
_entry.id   AF-C0JDJ4-F1
#
_cell.length_a   1.000
_cell.length_b   1.000
_cell.length_c   1.000
_cell.angle_alpha   90.00
_cell.angle_beta   90.00
_cell.angle_gamma   90.00
#
_symmetry.space_group_name_H-M   'P 1'
#
loop_
_entity.id
_entity.type
_entity.pdbx_description
1 polymer ?
#
loop_
_entity_poly.entity_id
_entity_poly.type
_entity_poly.pdbx_seq_one_letter_code
_entity_poly.pdbx_strand_id
1 'polypeptide(L)'
;FMVFNFRDGDSRSRMESVLTEYDMTIMDYPRYYEGCPLLTMETVHHFLKSAESWLLLSQQNILLSHCELGGWPTLAFMLASLLLYRKQFSGEQRTLEMIYKHAPRELLQLMSPLNPLPSQLRFLQYISSRDVGSQWPPLDRALTLDCVNLRLIPDFDGEGGCRPIFRIYG
;
A
#
# COMPACT_ATOMS: atom_id res chain seq x y z
N PHE A 1 19.03 12.53 -3.55
CA PHE A 1 18.23 11.30 -3.49
C PHE A 1 16.93 11.60 -2.75
N MET A 2 15.83 10.94 -3.09
CA MET A 2 14.60 11.01 -2.29
C MET A 2 14.32 9.62 -1.71
N VAL A 3 13.97 9.58 -0.43
CA VAL A 3 13.79 8.35 0.34
C VAL A 3 12.36 8.27 0.81
N PHE A 4 11.69 7.17 0.48
CA PHE A 4 10.39 6.81 1.03
C PHE A 4 10.56 5.78 2.12
N ASN A 5 10.21 6.17 3.35
CA ASN A 5 10.43 5.38 4.54
C ASN A 5 9.09 4.88 5.10
N PHE A 6 8.82 3.58 4.97
CA PHE A 6 7.61 2.92 5.48
C PHE A 6 7.88 2.35 6.88
N ARG A 7 7.42 3.06 7.92
CA ARG A 7 7.78 2.79 9.34
C ARG A 7 6.61 2.33 10.21
N ASP A 8 6.92 1.67 11.31
CA ASP A 8 5.96 1.30 12.35
C ASP A 8 5.74 2.45 13.35
N GLY A 9 4.55 3.03 13.34
CA GLY A 9 4.10 4.00 14.35
C GLY A 9 4.99 5.24 14.53
N ASP A 10 4.93 5.82 15.73
CA ASP A 10 5.60 7.08 16.08
C ASP A 10 7.07 6.94 16.49
N SER A 11 7.61 5.71 16.56
CA SER A 11 9.02 5.52 16.87
C SER A 11 9.91 6.16 15.80
N ARG A 12 10.93 6.91 16.22
CA ARG A 12 12.04 7.32 15.36
C ARG A 12 12.65 6.06 14.75
N SER A 13 12.60 5.95 13.43
CA SER A 13 13.16 4.76 12.78
C SER A 13 14.69 4.78 12.94
N ARG A 14 15.31 3.63 13.19
CA ARG A 14 16.78 3.54 13.34
C ARG A 14 17.53 4.00 12.09
N MET A 15 16.85 4.00 10.94
CA MET A 15 17.37 4.48 9.67
C MET A 15 17.15 5.97 9.44
N GLU A 16 16.23 6.63 10.16
CA GLU A 16 16.02 8.08 10.05
C GLU A 16 17.29 8.86 10.37
N SER A 17 18.00 8.47 11.43
CA SER A 17 19.27 9.10 11.83
C SER A 17 20.34 8.94 10.76
N VAL A 18 20.44 7.75 10.15
CA VAL A 18 21.43 7.47 9.11
C VAL A 18 21.09 8.22 7.83
N LEU A 19 19.82 8.22 7.41
CA LEU A 19 19.38 8.86 6.17
C LEU A 19 19.52 10.39 6.22
N THR A 20 19.37 10.99 7.41
CA THR A 20 19.51 12.44 7.63
C THR A 20 20.96 12.90 7.47
N GLU A 21 21.95 12.02 7.72
CA GLU A 21 23.37 12.35 7.59
C GLU A 21 23.82 12.57 6.12
N TYR A 22 23.04 12.13 5.13
CA TYR A 22 23.43 12.12 3.72
C TYR A 22 22.75 13.19 2.84
N ASP A 23 22.22 14.27 3.43
CA ASP A 23 21.50 15.35 2.71
C ASP A 23 20.41 14.81 1.75
N MET A 24 19.70 13.78 2.22
CA MET A 24 18.63 13.14 1.46
C MET A 24 17.26 13.71 1.86
N THR A 25 16.37 13.91 0.90
CA THR A 25 14.97 14.26 1.20
C THR A 25 14.23 13.00 1.63
N ILE A 26 13.81 12.95 2.89
CA ILE A 26 13.08 11.80 3.45
C ILE A 26 11.59 12.14 3.50
N MET A 27 10.74 11.21 3.08
CA MET A 27 9.30 11.25 3.30
C MET A 27 8.85 9.96 3.98
N ASP A 28 8.22 10.13 5.14
CA ASP A 28 7.73 9.02 5.94
C ASP A 28 6.30 8.66 5.58
N TYR A 29 6.05 7.35 5.55
CA TYR A 29 4.75 6.74 5.32
C TYR A 29 4.50 5.67 6.40
N PRO A 30 3.24 5.45 6.80
CA PRO A 30 2.92 4.34 7.70
C PRO A 30 3.17 3.01 6.99
N ARG A 31 3.57 1.97 7.74
CA ARG A 31 3.72 0.62 7.19
C ARG A 31 2.39 -0.13 7.02
N TYR A 32 1.33 0.26 7.72
CA TYR A 32 -0.01 -0.32 7.61
C TYR A 32 -1.07 0.71 8.02
N TYR A 33 -2.32 0.41 7.67
CA TYR A 33 -3.51 1.09 8.16
C TYR A 33 -4.37 0.06 8.90
N GLU A 34 -4.64 0.29 10.19
CA GLU A 34 -5.50 -0.57 11.03
C GLU A 34 -5.11 -2.06 10.96
N GLY A 35 -3.80 -2.36 10.97
CA GLY A 35 -3.25 -3.72 10.90
C GLY A 35 -3.28 -4.36 9.51
N CYS A 36 -3.78 -3.67 8.48
CA CYS A 36 -3.74 -4.11 7.09
C CYS A 36 -2.56 -3.44 6.35
N PRO A 37 -1.72 -4.18 5.60
CA PRO A 37 -0.60 -3.60 4.85
C PRO A 37 -1.10 -2.92 3.55
N LEU A 38 -1.87 -1.87 3.78
CA LEU A 38 -2.49 -0.95 2.84
C LEU A 38 -2.44 0.45 3.45
N LEU A 39 -2.50 1.47 2.61
CA LEU A 39 -2.53 2.88 3.02
C LEU A 39 -3.79 3.54 2.46
N THR A 40 -4.17 4.68 3.02
CA THR A 40 -5.33 5.44 2.54
C THR A 40 -5.11 5.91 1.11
N MET A 41 -6.19 6.16 0.37
CA MET A 41 -6.09 6.65 -1.01
C MET A 41 -5.38 8.01 -1.08
N GLU A 42 -5.54 8.91 -0.09
CA GLU A 42 -4.79 10.18 -0.09
C GLU A 42 -3.29 9.93 0.10
N THR A 43 -2.93 9.01 0.99
CA THR A 43 -1.52 8.65 1.24
C THR A 43 -0.87 8.06 -0.01
N VAL A 44 -1.58 7.16 -0.70
CA VAL A 44 -1.14 6.59 -1.98
C VAL A 44 -0.99 7.69 -3.03
N HIS A 45 -1.94 8.62 -3.13
CA HIS A 45 -1.86 9.75 -4.05
C HIS A 45 -0.62 10.60 -3.81
N HIS A 46 -0.41 10.99 -2.56
CA HIS A 46 0.66 11.86 -2.15
C HIS A 46 2.01 11.25 -2.51
N PHE A 47 2.17 9.95 -2.22
CA PHE A 47 3.34 9.17 -2.64
C PHE A 47 3.53 9.21 -4.17
N LEU A 48 2.49 8.90 -4.95
CA LEU A 48 2.58 8.84 -6.41
C LEU A 48 2.96 10.19 -7.03
N LYS A 49 2.30 11.27 -6.60
CA LYS A 49 2.59 12.63 -7.06
C LYS A 49 4.01 13.05 -6.71
N SER A 50 4.43 12.80 -5.47
CA SER A 50 5.77 13.19 -5.03
C SER A 50 6.87 12.40 -5.74
N ALA A 51 6.67 11.09 -5.93
CA ALA A 51 7.55 10.22 -6.69
C ALA A 51 7.67 10.66 -8.15
N GLU A 52 6.54 10.91 -8.81
CA GLU A 52 6.48 11.39 -10.19
C GLU A 52 7.21 12.73 -10.34
N SER A 53 6.88 13.73 -9.50
CA SER A 53 7.51 15.04 -9.52
C SER A 53 9.02 14.94 -9.35
N TRP A 54 9.51 14.14 -8.38
CA TRP A 54 10.94 13.93 -8.18
C TRP A 54 11.62 13.31 -9.40
N LEU A 55 11.04 12.25 -9.97
CA LEU A 55 11.62 11.54 -11.12
C LEU A 55 11.57 12.36 -12.42
N LEU A 56 10.65 13.34 -12.53
CA LEU A 56 10.56 14.23 -13.68
C LEU A 56 11.60 15.37 -13.66
N LEU A 57 12.09 15.76 -12.48
CA LEU A 57 13.07 16.85 -12.35
C LEU A 57 14.41 16.54 -13.01
N SER A 58 14.85 15.28 -13.00
CA SER A 58 16.09 14.84 -13.64
C SER A 58 16.11 13.34 -13.88
N GLN A 59 16.70 12.89 -14.99
CA GLN A 59 16.93 11.47 -15.28
C GLN A 59 17.93 10.81 -14.31
N GLN A 60 18.74 11.60 -13.62
CA GLN A 60 19.69 11.11 -12.61
C GLN A 60 19.04 10.96 -11.23
N ASN A 61 17.79 11.38 -11.06
CA ASN A 61 17.11 11.31 -9.79
C ASN A 61 16.77 9.87 -9.43
N ILE A 62 17.24 9.44 -8.26
CA ILE A 62 17.01 8.11 -7.73
C ILE A 62 16.01 8.20 -6.57
N LEU A 63 15.05 7.28 -6.59
CA LEU A 63 14.18 6.98 -5.46
C LEU A 63 14.76 5.78 -4.69
N LEU A 64 14.94 5.97 -3.40
CA LEU A 64 15.21 4.89 -2.47
C LEU A 64 13.93 4.61 -1.70
N SER A 65 13.55 3.35 -1.54
CA SER A 65 12.41 2.98 -0.72
C SER A 65 12.82 1.96 0.32
N HIS A 66 12.50 2.27 1.57
CA HIS A 66 12.83 1.47 2.73
C HIS A 66 11.54 1.10 3.47
N CYS A 67 11.47 -0.10 3.99
CA CYS A 67 10.43 -0.49 4.93
C CYS A 67 11.04 -1.27 6.10
N GLU A 68 10.51 -1.04 7.29
CA GLU A 68 10.85 -1.86 8.46
C GLU A 68 10.30 -3.30 8.32
N LEU A 69 10.70 -4.18 9.24
CA LEU A 69 10.30 -5.58 9.24
C LEU A 69 8.76 -5.70 9.18
N GLY A 70 8.25 -6.51 8.25
CA GLY A 70 6.80 -6.67 7.99
C GLY A 70 6.17 -5.59 7.10
N GLY A 71 6.90 -4.52 6.73
CA GLY A 71 6.41 -3.48 5.83
C GLY A 71 6.53 -3.81 4.34
N TRP A 72 7.16 -4.94 4.00
CA TRP A 72 7.36 -5.37 2.60
C TRP A 72 6.06 -5.43 1.77
N PRO A 73 4.93 -5.98 2.25
CA PRO A 73 3.70 -6.05 1.44
C PRO A 73 3.17 -4.66 1.06
N THR A 74 3.30 -3.68 1.97
CA THR A 74 2.95 -2.27 1.72
C THR A 74 3.91 -1.67 0.71
N LEU A 75 5.22 -1.83 0.90
CA LEU A 75 6.21 -1.32 -0.03
C LEU A 75 6.03 -1.91 -1.44
N ALA A 76 5.80 -3.21 -1.56
CA ALA A 76 5.54 -3.88 -2.84
C ALA A 76 4.31 -3.31 -3.55
N PHE A 77 3.23 -3.06 -2.80
CA PHE A 77 2.03 -2.41 -3.30
C PHE A 77 2.30 -0.96 -3.78
N MET A 78 3.06 -0.17 -3.03
CA MET A 78 3.38 1.21 -3.39
C MET A 78 4.28 1.28 -4.63
N LEU A 79 5.25 0.38 -4.77
CA LEU A 79 6.07 0.26 -5.97
C LEU A 79 5.24 -0.16 -7.18
N ALA A 80 4.32 -1.14 -7.04
CA ALA A 80 3.42 -1.55 -8.11
C ALA A 80 2.53 -0.39 -8.56
N SER A 81 2.01 0.36 -7.58
CA SER A 81 1.22 1.57 -7.80
C SER A 81 2.01 2.59 -8.63
N LEU A 82 3.28 2.84 -8.31
CA LEU A 82 4.12 3.78 -9.05
C LEU A 82 4.36 3.35 -10.50
N LEU A 83 4.68 2.06 -10.73
CA LEU A 83 4.93 1.53 -12.07
C LEU A 83 3.67 1.63 -12.96
N LEU A 84 2.50 1.31 -12.42
CA LEU A 84 1.22 1.42 -13.12
C LEU A 84 0.80 2.88 -13.31
N TYR A 85 1.00 3.72 -12.30
CA TYR A 85 0.71 5.15 -12.37
C TYR A 85 1.53 5.81 -13.50
N ARG A 86 2.82 5.51 -13.59
CA ARG A 86 3.70 6.00 -14.67
C ARG A 86 3.51 5.29 -16.02
N LYS A 87 2.56 4.37 -16.13
CA LYS A 87 2.29 3.56 -17.33
C LYS A 87 3.52 2.79 -17.84
N GLN A 88 4.45 2.44 -16.96
CA GLN A 88 5.64 1.63 -17.31
C GLN A 88 5.30 0.14 -17.44
N PHE A 89 4.25 -0.29 -16.76
CA PHE A 89 3.73 -1.66 -16.79
C PHE A 89 2.21 -1.64 -17.02
N SER A 90 1.67 -2.78 -17.45
CA SER A 90 0.24 -3.01 -17.60
C SER A 90 -0.17 -4.33 -16.94
N GLY A 91 -1.42 -4.40 -16.47
CA GLY A 91 -1.95 -5.51 -15.70
C GLY A 91 -1.55 -5.43 -14.22
N GLU A 92 -2.54 -5.14 -13.38
CA GLU A 92 -2.39 -4.89 -11.94
C GLU A 92 -1.82 -6.12 -11.23
N GLN A 93 -2.44 -7.28 -11.46
CA GLN A 93 -2.05 -8.53 -10.82
C GLN A 93 -0.63 -8.96 -11.20
N ARG A 94 -0.32 -8.96 -12.50
CA ARG A 94 1.00 -9.35 -12.99
C ARG A 94 2.10 -8.45 -12.42
N THR A 95 1.85 -7.15 -12.39
CA THR A 95 2.82 -6.17 -11.86
C THR A 95 3.05 -6.39 -10.37
N LEU A 96 1.98 -6.56 -9.59
CA LEU A 96 2.08 -6.79 -8.16
C LEU A 96 2.83 -8.10 -7.84
N GLU A 97 2.45 -9.21 -8.48
CA GLU A 97 3.12 -10.50 -8.31
C GLU A 97 4.61 -10.44 -8.67
N MET A 98 4.96 -9.73 -9.75
CA MET A 98 6.35 -9.54 -10.13
C MET A 98 7.13 -8.86 -9.02
N ILE A 99 6.61 -7.79 -8.41
CA ILE A 99 7.30 -7.10 -7.31
C ILE A 99 7.39 -8.00 -6.09
N TYR A 100 6.31 -8.67 -5.69
CA TYR A 100 6.33 -9.58 -4.54
C TYR A 100 7.41 -10.68 -4.66
N LYS A 101 7.70 -11.15 -5.88
CA LYS A 101 8.75 -12.16 -6.15
C LYS A 101 10.17 -11.65 -5.90
N HIS A 102 10.39 -10.34 -5.76
CA HIS A 102 11.69 -9.79 -5.41
C HIS A 102 12.00 -9.92 -3.91
N ALA A 103 11.03 -10.31 -3.09
CA ALA A 103 11.23 -10.52 -1.67
C ALA A 103 12.04 -11.79 -1.40
N PRO A 104 12.98 -11.77 -0.43
CA PRO A 104 13.47 -12.98 0.22
C PRO A 104 12.30 -13.83 0.73
N ARG A 105 12.40 -15.15 0.60
CA ARG A 105 11.32 -16.08 1.00
C ARG A 105 11.01 -15.99 2.49
N GLU A 106 12.00 -15.61 3.29
CA GLU A 106 11.94 -15.43 4.73
C GLU A 106 11.05 -14.23 5.11
N LEU A 107 11.00 -13.18 4.28
CA LEU A 107 10.12 -12.03 4.49
C LEU A 107 8.66 -12.34 4.14
N LEU A 108 8.41 -13.29 3.23
CA LEU A 108 7.07 -13.74 2.88
C LEU A 108 6.41 -14.56 4.00
N GLN A 109 7.17 -15.12 4.93
CA GLN A 109 6.63 -15.83 6.10
C GLN A 109 6.14 -14.90 7.21
N LEU A 110 6.52 -13.61 7.17
CA LEU A 110 6.11 -12.57 8.13
C LEU A 110 4.84 -11.80 7.72
N MET A 111 4.09 -12.32 6.76
CA MET A 111 2.85 -11.72 6.30
C MET A 111 1.83 -11.62 7.44
N SER A 112 1.10 -10.51 7.50
CA SER A 112 -0.07 -10.33 8.36
C SER A 112 -1.00 -11.56 8.28
N PRO A 113 -1.70 -11.95 9.37
CA PRO A 113 -2.69 -13.02 9.31
C PRO A 113 -3.80 -12.74 8.27
N LEU A 114 -3.97 -11.48 7.85
CA LEU A 114 -4.89 -11.08 6.79
C LEU A 114 -4.17 -11.07 5.44
N ASN A 115 -4.72 -11.76 4.45
CA ASN A 115 -4.25 -11.68 3.07
C ASN A 115 -4.56 -10.30 2.46
N PRO A 116 -3.56 -9.45 2.17
CA PRO A 116 -3.80 -8.10 1.67
C PRO A 116 -4.07 -8.05 0.17
N LEU A 117 -3.79 -9.14 -0.56
CA LEU A 117 -3.76 -9.16 -2.02
C LEU A 117 -5.07 -8.67 -2.67
N PRO A 118 -6.28 -9.12 -2.24
CA PRO A 118 -7.52 -8.68 -2.89
C PRO A 118 -7.75 -7.17 -2.80
N SER A 119 -7.42 -6.58 -1.66
CA SER A 119 -7.60 -5.14 -1.43
C SER A 119 -6.51 -4.32 -2.13
N GLN A 120 -5.27 -4.81 -2.18
CA GLN A 120 -4.19 -4.21 -2.97
C GLN A 120 -4.56 -4.16 -4.46
N LEU A 121 -5.05 -5.26 -5.03
CA LEU A 121 -5.50 -5.32 -6.42
C LEU A 121 -6.62 -4.32 -6.72
N ARG A 122 -7.58 -4.17 -5.80
CA ARG A 122 -8.65 -3.17 -5.92
C ARG A 122 -8.11 -1.75 -6.00
N PHE A 123 -7.15 -1.40 -5.14
CA PHE A 123 -6.50 -0.09 -5.17
C PHE A 123 -5.71 0.13 -6.47
N LEU A 124 -4.98 -0.88 -6.94
CA LEU A 124 -4.27 -0.80 -8.22
C LEU A 124 -5.23 -0.55 -9.39
N GLN A 125 -6.41 -1.18 -9.38
CA GLN A 125 -7.45 -0.91 -10.39
C GLN A 125 -7.92 0.55 -10.34
N TYR A 126 -8.14 1.11 -9.15
CA TYR A 126 -8.48 2.54 -9.01
C TYR A 126 -7.40 3.46 -9.58
N ILE A 127 -6.12 3.09 -9.46
CA ILE A 127 -4.98 3.87 -9.97
C ILE A 127 -4.83 3.72 -11.49
N SER A 128 -5.02 2.51 -12.02
CA SER A 128 -4.95 2.23 -13.46
C SER A 128 -6.07 2.93 -14.23
N SER A 129 -7.29 2.95 -13.67
CA SER A 129 -8.49 3.52 -14.28
C SER A 129 -8.69 5.02 -14.00
N ARG A 130 -7.71 5.70 -13.40
CA ARG A 130 -7.81 7.11 -12.99
C ARG A 130 -8.18 8.08 -14.12
N ASP A 131 -7.76 7.78 -15.35
CA ASP A 131 -7.95 8.67 -16.51
C ASP A 131 -9.38 8.61 -17.07
N VAL A 132 -10.21 7.67 -16.57
CA VAL A 132 -11.61 7.49 -16.99
C VAL A 132 -12.56 8.36 -16.14
N GLY A 133 -12.11 8.83 -14.97
CA GLY A 133 -12.87 9.70 -14.08
C GLY A 133 -12.58 11.19 -14.27
N SER A 134 -13.48 12.05 -13.82
CA SER A 134 -13.29 13.51 -13.85
C SER A 134 -12.25 14.02 -12.85
N GLN A 135 -11.99 13.26 -11.77
CA GLN A 135 -11.04 13.62 -10.71
C GLN A 135 -10.53 12.35 -10.00
N TRP A 136 -9.22 12.30 -9.75
CA TRP A 136 -8.56 11.29 -8.91
C TRP A 136 -7.70 12.06 -7.90
N PRO A 137 -7.79 11.80 -6.58
CA PRO A 137 -8.64 10.80 -5.95
C PRO A 137 -10.10 11.23 -6.01
N PRO A 138 -11.06 10.31 -5.84
CA PRO A 138 -12.46 10.69 -5.66
C PRO A 138 -12.60 11.68 -4.50
N LEU A 139 -13.52 12.62 -4.62
CA LEU A 139 -13.88 13.52 -3.53
C LEU A 139 -14.51 12.75 -2.36
N ASP A 140 -14.31 13.26 -1.15
CA ASP A 140 -14.94 12.72 0.05
C ASP A 140 -16.46 12.69 -0.11
N ARG A 141 -17.03 11.53 0.16
CA ARG A 141 -18.47 11.30 0.12
C ARG A 141 -18.88 10.55 1.37
N ALA A 142 -19.75 11.17 2.17
CA ALA A 142 -20.38 10.50 3.29
C ALA A 142 -21.25 9.34 2.80
N LEU A 143 -21.08 8.17 3.42
CA LEU A 143 -21.86 6.96 3.16
C LEU A 143 -22.37 6.41 4.49
N THR A 144 -23.56 5.81 4.46
CA THR A 144 -24.13 5.08 5.59
C THR A 144 -24.09 3.58 5.27
N LEU A 145 -23.58 2.77 6.20
CA LEU A 145 -23.66 1.31 6.10
C LEU A 145 -24.91 0.81 6.82
N ASP A 146 -25.96 0.55 6.07
CA ASP A 146 -27.24 0.11 6.64
C ASP A 146 -27.20 -1.35 7.12
N CYS A 147 -26.56 -2.23 6.35
CA CYS A 147 -26.45 -3.64 6.69
C CYS A 147 -25.28 -4.35 5.99
N VAL A 148 -24.86 -5.49 6.56
CA VAL A 148 -23.93 -6.43 5.95
C VAL A 148 -24.67 -7.75 5.73
N ASN A 149 -24.82 -8.18 4.47
CA ASN A 149 -25.48 -9.44 4.12
C ASN A 149 -24.42 -10.51 3.78
N LEU A 150 -24.31 -11.54 4.63
CA LEU A 150 -23.49 -12.72 4.38
C LEU A 150 -24.33 -13.78 3.65
N ARG A 151 -24.02 -14.03 2.38
CA ARG A 151 -24.76 -15.02 1.55
C ARG A 151 -24.43 -16.48 1.91
N LEU A 152 -23.24 -16.73 2.43
CA LEU A 152 -22.78 -18.04 2.87
C LEU A 152 -22.22 -17.87 4.28
N ILE A 153 -22.64 -18.74 5.21
CA ILE A 153 -22.09 -18.76 6.56
C ILE A 153 -20.86 -19.67 6.55
N PRO A 154 -19.66 -19.14 6.84
CA PRO A 154 -18.46 -19.96 6.93
C PRO A 154 -18.54 -20.86 8.16
N ASP A 155 -18.03 -22.09 8.01
CA ASP A 155 -17.89 -23.06 9.09
C ASP A 155 -16.54 -22.86 9.79
N PHE A 156 -16.53 -21.94 10.76
CA PHE A 156 -15.32 -21.62 11.54
C PHE A 156 -15.23 -22.41 12.83
N ASP A 157 -16.34 -22.95 13.34
CA ASP A 157 -16.38 -23.75 14.56
C ASP A 157 -16.32 -25.27 14.30
N GLY A 158 -16.43 -25.71 13.05
CA GLY A 158 -16.43 -27.13 12.66
C GLY A 158 -17.80 -27.80 12.84
N GLU A 159 -18.81 -27.04 13.27
CA GLU A 159 -20.18 -27.50 13.52
C GLU A 159 -21.16 -26.87 12.51
N GLY A 160 -20.65 -26.36 11.39
CA GLY A 160 -21.43 -25.75 10.33
C GLY A 160 -21.80 -24.28 10.59
N GLY A 161 -21.07 -23.59 11.48
CA GLY A 161 -21.44 -22.25 11.94
C GLY A 161 -20.27 -21.29 12.21
N CYS A 162 -20.66 -20.06 12.55
CA CYS A 162 -19.76 -19.06 13.09
C CYS A 162 -20.51 -18.01 13.92
N ARG A 163 -19.77 -17.25 14.74
CA ARG A 163 -20.27 -16.10 15.49
C ARG A 163 -19.49 -14.85 15.07
N PRO A 164 -19.87 -14.20 13.95
CA PRO A 164 -19.08 -13.12 13.40
C PRO A 164 -19.19 -11.86 14.25
N ILE A 165 -18.07 -11.14 14.39
CA ILE A 165 -18.01 -9.80 14.97
C ILE A 165 -17.38 -8.91 13.90
N PHE A 166 -18.05 -7.81 13.57
CA PHE A 166 -17.55 -6.83 12.61
C PHE A 166 -17.02 -5.60 13.32
N ARG A 167 -15.89 -5.09 12.83
CA ARG A 167 -15.34 -3.78 13.19
C ARG A 167 -15.21 -2.97 11.91
N ILE A 168 -15.69 -1.74 11.95
CA ILE A 168 -15.62 -0.81 10.83
C ILE A 168 -14.63 0.26 11.24
N TYR A 169 -13.64 0.49 10.39
CA TYR A 169 -12.64 1.54 10.54
C TYR A 169 -12.85 2.55 9.41
N GLY A 170 -12.84 3.84 9.74
CA GLY A 170 -13.07 4.94 8.81
C GLY A 170 -12.48 6.23 9.36
#